data_AF-A0A2V2N4A9-F1
#
_entry.id   AF-A0A2V2N4A9-F1
#
_cell.length_a   1.000
_cell.length_b   1.000
_cell.length_c   1.000
_cell.angle_alpha   90.00
_cell.angle_beta   90.00
_cell.angle_gamma   90.00
#
_symmetry.space_group_name_H-M   'P 1'
#
loop_
_entity.id
_entity.type
_entity.pdbx_description
1 polymer ?
#
loop_
_entity_poly.entity_id
_entity_poly.type
_entity_poly.pdbx_seq_one_letter_code
_entity_poly.pdbx_strand_id
1 'polypeptide(L)'
;MHRMMTGRFYIQTGINHIPGIQIATYIAQAKPGADLMNVSVNGTLVGPVNSWTFSNIIANHTISSSGRPTPGQVHAFFTLNTTWGAVPLTVEFTNQSLGNPSSFFWNFGDGRTSTDRDPIHTYTTPGIYSVTLKAMNDQTGGMATLNKAITVTSGEIPSPTPTPVPGEITASFEADRTVGSAPVQISYIDLSTGNPTSWLWDLGDGNVSVSQNLTHIYQVPGTYSVRLSVQNSLTSASIEKIGYITVK
;
A
#
# COMPACT_ATOMS: atom_id res chain seq x y z
N MET A 1 -2.71 -40.34 1.68
CA MET A 1 -2.57 -39.59 0.43
C MET A 1 -1.82 -38.29 0.72
N HIS A 2 -0.50 -38.27 0.49
CA HIS A 2 0.29 -37.05 0.68
C HIS A 2 0.17 -36.21 -0.61
N ARG A 3 -0.58 -35.12 -0.54
CA ARG A 3 -0.62 -34.11 -1.62
C ARG A 3 0.76 -33.47 -1.72
N MET A 4 1.51 -33.78 -2.77
CA MET A 4 2.66 -32.97 -3.18
C MET A 4 2.12 -31.65 -3.72
N MET A 5 2.18 -30.58 -2.92
CA MET A 5 2.04 -29.22 -3.45
C MET A 5 3.39 -28.80 -4.01
N THR A 6 3.54 -28.90 -5.33
CA THR A 6 4.69 -28.35 -6.06
C THR A 6 4.50 -26.83 -6.17
N GLY A 7 4.78 -26.10 -5.10
CA GLY A 7 4.84 -24.65 -5.11
C GLY A 7 6.19 -24.18 -5.65
N ARG A 8 6.21 -23.59 -6.86
CA ARG A 8 7.37 -22.81 -7.33
C ARG A 8 7.39 -21.51 -6.54
N PHE A 9 8.26 -21.42 -5.54
CA PHE A 9 8.41 -20.20 -4.75
C PHE A 9 9.62 -19.39 -5.24
N TYR A 10 9.33 -18.24 -5.85
CA TYR A 10 10.32 -17.18 -6.07
C TYR A 10 10.39 -16.34 -4.79
N ILE A 11 11.18 -16.73 -3.79
CA ILE A 11 11.18 -15.99 -2.50
C ILE A 11 12.22 -14.89 -2.50
N GLN A 12 11.71 -13.66 -2.65
CA GLN A 12 12.15 -12.50 -1.90
C GLN A 12 11.80 -12.74 -0.42
N THR A 13 12.82 -12.77 0.46
CA THR A 13 12.77 -12.93 1.94
C THR A 13 11.36 -13.01 2.57
N GLY A 14 10.96 -14.18 3.08
CA GLY A 14 9.66 -14.35 3.76
C GLY A 14 9.68 -15.47 4.82
N ILE A 15 9.00 -15.22 5.95
CA ILE A 15 8.79 -16.18 7.05
C ILE A 15 7.50 -16.95 6.75
N ASN A 16 7.55 -18.29 6.67
CA ASN A 16 6.36 -19.12 6.47
C ASN A 16 6.06 -19.96 7.71
N HIS A 17 4.79 -19.97 8.13
CA HIS A 17 4.25 -20.80 9.21
C HIS A 17 3.35 -21.88 8.60
N ILE A 18 3.69 -23.17 8.78
CA ILE A 18 2.80 -24.27 8.41
C ILE A 18 2.68 -25.25 9.59
N PRO A 19 1.64 -25.15 10.43
CA PRO A 19 1.47 -26.03 11.57
C PRO A 19 0.93 -27.41 11.12
N GLY A 20 1.52 -28.49 11.63
CA GLY A 20 0.99 -29.86 11.52
C GLY A 20 1.57 -30.76 10.43
N ILE A 21 2.62 -30.36 9.71
CA ILE A 21 3.27 -31.19 8.68
C ILE A 21 4.53 -31.86 9.24
N GLN A 22 4.56 -33.19 9.30
CA GLN A 22 5.72 -33.97 9.78
C GLN A 22 6.93 -33.94 8.84
N ILE A 23 6.73 -33.68 7.54
CA ILE A 23 7.81 -33.59 6.56
C ILE A 23 7.48 -32.50 5.54
N ALA A 24 8.33 -31.49 5.39
CA ALA A 24 8.20 -30.47 4.34
C ALA A 24 9.48 -30.38 3.51
N THR A 25 9.31 -30.42 2.19
CA THR A 25 10.40 -30.18 1.24
C THR A 25 10.32 -28.74 0.78
N TYR A 26 11.44 -28.03 0.87
CA TYR A 26 11.60 -26.67 0.40
C TYR A 26 12.65 -26.67 -0.71
N ILE A 27 12.38 -25.86 -1.72
CA ILE A 27 13.23 -25.70 -2.89
C ILE A 27 13.64 -24.23 -2.88
N ALA A 28 14.94 -23.95 -2.77
CA ALA A 28 15.44 -22.65 -3.19
C ALA A 28 15.98 -22.75 -4.60
N GLN A 29 15.53 -21.83 -5.42
CA GLN A 29 16.06 -21.60 -6.75
C GLN A 29 16.53 -20.16 -6.80
N ALA A 30 17.70 -19.95 -7.39
CA ALA A 30 18.13 -18.61 -7.70
C ALA A 30 17.18 -17.96 -8.72
N LYS A 31 17.13 -16.63 -8.68
CA LYS A 31 16.44 -15.87 -9.74
C LYS A 31 17.14 -16.14 -11.08
N PRO A 32 16.42 -16.08 -12.22
CA PRO A 32 17.07 -16.14 -13.53
C PRO A 32 18.22 -15.12 -13.63
N GLY A 33 19.42 -15.56 -14.02
CA GLY A 33 20.61 -14.71 -14.07
C GLY A 33 21.49 -14.74 -12.80
N ALA A 34 21.14 -15.56 -11.81
CA ALA A 34 21.93 -15.72 -10.59
C ALA A 34 22.18 -17.19 -10.26
N ASP A 35 23.34 -17.45 -9.67
CA ASP A 35 23.71 -18.70 -9.02
C ASP A 35 23.35 -18.60 -7.54
N LEU A 36 22.70 -19.64 -7.00
CA LEU A 36 22.43 -19.75 -5.58
C LEU A 36 23.76 -20.02 -4.87
N MET A 37 24.20 -19.11 -3.99
CA MET A 37 25.47 -19.22 -3.29
C MET A 37 25.29 -19.92 -1.95
N ASN A 38 24.34 -19.43 -1.16
CA ASN A 38 24.15 -19.86 0.21
C ASN A 38 22.68 -19.90 0.56
N VAL A 39 22.32 -20.90 1.33
CA VAL A 39 21.06 -20.96 2.06
C VAL A 39 21.40 -21.09 3.53
N SER A 40 20.68 -20.36 4.38
CA SER A 40 20.71 -20.57 5.82
C SER A 40 19.33 -20.87 6.36
N VAL A 41 19.30 -21.73 7.38
CA VAL A 41 18.09 -22.11 8.12
C VAL A 41 18.32 -21.74 9.57
N ASN A 42 17.48 -20.88 10.13
CA ASN A 42 17.64 -20.33 11.49
C ASN A 42 19.04 -19.73 11.74
N GLY A 43 19.64 -19.14 10.71
CA GLY A 43 20.98 -18.56 10.79
C GLY A 43 22.13 -19.55 10.54
N THR A 44 21.87 -20.86 10.50
CA THR A 44 22.90 -21.87 10.20
C THR A 44 23.05 -22.07 8.70
N LEU A 45 24.26 -21.93 8.18
CA LEU A 45 24.56 -22.11 6.75
C LEU A 45 24.46 -23.58 6.34
N VAL A 46 23.69 -23.86 5.29
CA VAL A 46 23.50 -25.22 4.72
C VAL A 46 24.07 -25.37 3.30
N GLY A 47 24.68 -24.31 2.75
CA GLY A 47 25.36 -24.32 1.44
C GLY A 47 24.44 -24.12 0.22
N PRO A 48 24.97 -24.24 -1.01
CA PRO A 48 24.19 -24.12 -2.25
C PRO A 48 23.50 -25.45 -2.56
N VAL A 49 22.26 -25.60 -2.12
CA VAL A 49 21.44 -26.80 -2.38
C VAL A 49 20.16 -26.41 -3.11
N ASN A 50 19.80 -27.14 -4.17
CA ASN A 50 18.59 -26.87 -4.96
C ASN A 50 17.30 -27.32 -4.25
N SER A 51 17.42 -28.18 -3.23
CA SER A 51 16.29 -28.69 -2.45
C SER A 51 16.74 -29.25 -1.10
N TRP A 52 15.89 -29.14 -0.09
CA TRP A 52 16.08 -29.77 1.22
C TRP A 52 14.74 -30.25 1.79
N THR A 53 14.78 -31.34 2.54
CA THR A 53 13.62 -31.92 3.20
C THR A 53 13.85 -31.85 4.72
N PHE A 54 12.95 -31.19 5.44
CA PHE A 54 12.92 -31.26 6.89
C PHE A 54 11.96 -32.34 7.32
N SER A 55 12.35 -33.11 8.34
CA SER A 55 11.50 -34.06 9.04
C SER A 55 11.32 -33.59 10.48
N ASN A 56 10.15 -33.86 11.08
CA ASN A 56 9.81 -33.51 12.46
C ASN A 56 9.89 -32.00 12.75
N ILE A 57 9.29 -31.18 11.88
CA ILE A 57 9.20 -29.73 12.09
C ILE A 57 8.29 -29.45 13.29
N ILE A 58 8.89 -29.16 14.44
CA ILE A 58 8.20 -28.86 15.71
C ILE A 58 8.21 -27.37 16.07
N ALA A 59 8.90 -26.55 15.28
CA ALA A 59 9.02 -25.10 15.50
C ALA A 59 9.19 -24.34 14.18
N ASN A 60 9.07 -23.01 14.25
CA ASN A 60 9.26 -22.13 13.10
C ASN A 60 10.71 -22.14 12.61
N HIS A 61 10.88 -22.11 11.29
CA HIS A 61 12.17 -21.96 10.66
C HIS A 61 12.20 -20.72 9.76
N THR A 62 13.25 -19.91 9.91
CA THR A 62 13.57 -18.83 8.98
C THR A 62 14.53 -19.36 7.94
N ILE A 63 14.17 -19.22 6.66
CA ILE A 63 15.04 -19.60 5.55
C ILE A 63 15.50 -18.32 4.85
N SER A 64 16.80 -18.12 4.79
CA SER A 64 17.43 -17.04 4.04
C SER A 64 18.26 -17.61 2.92
N SER A 65 18.30 -16.93 1.78
CA SER A 65 19.17 -17.31 0.66
C SER A 65 19.92 -16.10 0.12
N SER A 66 21.12 -16.33 -0.39
CA SER A 66 21.89 -15.35 -1.15
C SER A 66 22.40 -15.97 -2.45
N GLY A 67 22.54 -15.13 -3.46
CA GLY A 67 23.04 -15.53 -4.77
C GLY A 67 24.04 -14.54 -5.31
N ARG A 68 24.82 -14.98 -6.30
CA ARG A 68 25.68 -14.14 -7.12
C ARG A 68 25.18 -14.16 -8.56
N PRO A 69 25.32 -13.09 -9.34
CA PRO A 69 25.03 -13.16 -10.76
C PRO A 69 25.86 -14.26 -11.44
N THR A 70 25.23 -15.08 -12.28
CA THR A 70 25.94 -16.13 -13.02
C THR A 70 26.95 -15.45 -13.96
N PRO A 71 28.23 -15.86 -13.97
CA PRO A 71 29.22 -15.26 -14.85
C PRO A 71 28.76 -15.26 -16.31
N GLY A 72 28.67 -14.07 -16.90
CA GLY A 72 28.21 -13.87 -18.27
C GLY A 72 26.70 -13.74 -18.47
N GLN A 73 25.87 -13.92 -17.42
CA GLN A 73 24.45 -13.59 -17.46
C GLN A 73 24.20 -12.22 -16.82
N VAL A 74 23.37 -11.43 -17.49
CA VAL A 74 22.88 -10.15 -16.98
C VAL A 74 21.49 -10.36 -16.38
N HIS A 75 21.17 -9.66 -15.31
CA HIS A 75 19.82 -9.58 -14.76
C HIS A 75 19.37 -8.14 -14.76
N ALA A 76 18.39 -7.80 -15.60
CA ALA A 76 17.88 -6.44 -15.70
C ALA A 76 16.99 -6.13 -14.49
N PHE A 77 17.32 -5.07 -13.75
CA PHE A 77 16.51 -4.59 -12.64
C PHE A 77 16.64 -3.07 -12.53
N PHE A 78 15.54 -2.40 -12.24
CA PHE A 78 15.52 -0.96 -12.00
C PHE A 78 14.39 -0.54 -11.08
N THR A 79 14.54 0.61 -10.45
CA THR A 79 13.53 1.28 -9.63
C THR A 79 13.14 2.62 -10.24
N LEU A 80 12.00 3.14 -9.77
CA LEU A 80 11.39 4.40 -10.21
C LEU A 80 11.07 5.20 -8.95
N ASN A 81 11.24 6.53 -9.00
CA ASN A 81 10.78 7.40 -7.90
C ASN A 81 9.24 7.45 -7.79
N THR A 82 8.53 7.26 -8.91
CA THR A 82 7.06 7.13 -8.96
C THR A 82 6.61 6.23 -10.11
N THR A 83 5.45 5.60 -9.96
CA THR A 83 4.78 4.80 -11.01
C THR A 83 3.51 5.45 -11.54
N TRP A 84 3.09 6.58 -10.97
CA TRP A 84 1.91 7.31 -11.42
C TRP A 84 1.99 8.81 -11.14
N GLY A 85 1.21 9.60 -11.88
CA GLY A 85 1.03 11.02 -11.62
C GLY A 85 0.42 11.75 -12.80
N ALA A 86 0.13 13.04 -12.61
CA ALA A 86 -0.41 13.87 -13.68
C ALA A 86 0.71 14.44 -14.57
N VAL A 87 0.38 14.76 -15.82
CA VAL A 87 1.27 15.52 -16.71
C VAL A 87 1.55 16.94 -16.16
N PRO A 88 2.77 17.47 -16.33
CA PRO A 88 3.97 16.75 -16.76
C PRO A 88 4.52 15.86 -15.62
N LEU A 89 4.73 14.58 -15.89
CA LEU A 89 5.28 13.63 -14.92
C LEU A 89 6.76 13.39 -15.22
N THR A 90 7.64 13.89 -14.35
CA THR A 90 9.08 13.60 -14.42
C THR A 90 9.40 12.38 -13.56
N VAL A 91 10.00 11.38 -14.17
CA VAL A 91 10.35 10.10 -13.54
C VAL A 91 11.85 9.90 -13.60
N GLU A 92 12.42 9.56 -12.45
CA GLU A 92 13.83 9.21 -12.31
C GLU A 92 13.97 7.69 -12.26
N PHE A 93 14.85 7.15 -13.10
CA PHE A 93 15.07 5.72 -13.23
C PHE A 93 16.42 5.37 -12.61
N THR A 94 16.44 4.40 -11.69
CA THR A 94 17.69 3.91 -11.09
C THR A 94 17.94 2.48 -11.51
N ASN A 95 19.01 2.25 -12.27
CA ASN A 95 19.45 0.92 -12.66
C ASN A 95 20.09 0.19 -11.48
N GLN A 96 19.58 -1.01 -11.24
CA GLN A 96 20.05 -1.95 -10.23
C GLN A 96 20.35 -3.32 -10.85
N SER A 97 20.60 -3.35 -12.16
CA SER A 97 20.89 -4.57 -12.91
C SER A 97 22.17 -5.23 -12.39
N LEU A 98 22.15 -6.56 -12.36
CA LEU A 98 23.27 -7.38 -11.91
C LEU A 98 23.97 -8.05 -13.10
N GLY A 99 25.17 -8.60 -12.88
CA GLY A 99 25.98 -9.25 -13.93
C GLY A 99 26.94 -8.30 -14.66
N ASN A 100 27.28 -7.17 -14.03
CA ASN A 100 28.19 -6.13 -14.55
C ASN A 100 27.86 -5.69 -15.99
N PRO A 101 26.62 -5.27 -16.28
CA PRO A 101 26.30 -4.72 -17.60
C PRO A 101 27.17 -3.48 -17.88
N SER A 102 27.68 -3.40 -19.10
CA SER A 102 28.47 -2.27 -19.63
C SER A 102 27.63 -1.34 -20.50
N SER A 103 26.46 -1.79 -20.98
CA SER A 103 25.61 -1.04 -21.88
C SER A 103 24.13 -1.15 -21.48
N PHE A 104 23.39 -0.05 -21.70
CA PHE A 104 21.97 0.08 -21.34
C PHE A 104 21.19 0.68 -22.50
N PHE A 105 19.94 0.24 -22.66
CA PHE A 105 18.98 0.83 -23.57
C PHE A 105 17.62 0.90 -22.91
N TRP A 106 17.09 2.11 -22.84
CA TRP A 106 15.78 2.44 -22.32
C TRP A 106 14.83 2.77 -23.45
N ASN A 107 13.62 2.22 -23.40
CA ASN A 107 12.48 2.70 -24.18
C ASN A 107 11.39 3.11 -23.19
N PHE A 108 10.99 4.38 -23.21
CA PHE A 108 10.05 4.92 -22.23
C PHE A 108 8.59 4.62 -22.56
N GLY A 109 8.31 3.96 -23.69
CA GLY A 109 6.96 3.59 -24.13
C GLY A 109 6.21 4.72 -24.85
N ASP A 110 6.80 5.91 -24.96
CA ASP A 110 6.23 7.10 -25.63
C ASP A 110 6.93 7.44 -26.95
N GLY A 111 7.77 6.54 -27.45
CA GLY A 111 8.61 6.73 -28.64
C GLY A 111 9.97 7.33 -28.35
N ARG A 112 10.26 7.76 -27.11
CA ARG A 112 11.61 8.22 -26.71
C ARG A 112 12.44 7.10 -26.08
N THR A 113 13.75 7.26 -26.18
CA THR A 113 14.75 6.29 -25.71
C THR A 113 15.92 6.97 -25.02
N SER A 114 16.70 6.23 -24.23
CA SER A 114 17.98 6.68 -23.65
C SER A 114 18.98 5.52 -23.57
N THR A 115 20.28 5.84 -23.54
CA THR A 115 21.37 4.87 -23.27
C THR A 115 22.07 5.13 -21.93
N ASP A 116 21.59 6.11 -21.16
CA ASP A 116 22.15 6.43 -19.85
C ASP A 116 21.92 5.27 -18.88
N ARG A 117 22.83 5.12 -17.91
CA ARG A 117 22.67 4.12 -16.85
C ARG A 117 21.43 4.43 -15.99
N ASP A 118 21.26 5.69 -15.59
CA ASP A 118 20.21 6.17 -14.69
C ASP A 118 19.53 7.40 -15.31
N PRO A 119 18.63 7.24 -16.31
CA PRO A 119 18.04 8.37 -17.02
C PRO A 119 16.95 9.08 -16.20
N ILE A 120 16.65 10.31 -16.61
CA ILE A 120 15.47 11.08 -16.19
C ILE A 120 14.61 11.31 -17.42
N HIS A 121 13.31 11.07 -17.33
CA HIS A 121 12.39 11.27 -18.45
C HIS A 121 11.07 11.91 -18.01
N THR A 122 10.54 12.80 -18.85
CA THR A 122 9.31 13.55 -18.58
C THR A 122 8.22 13.17 -19.57
N TYR A 123 7.13 12.60 -19.05
CA TYR A 123 5.91 12.32 -19.78
C TYR A 123 5.01 13.56 -19.84
N THR A 124 4.64 13.97 -21.05
CA THR A 124 3.86 15.19 -21.30
C THR A 124 2.45 14.90 -21.83
N THR A 125 2.12 13.64 -22.08
CA THR A 125 0.80 13.21 -22.53
C THR A 125 0.25 12.17 -21.55
N PRO A 126 -1.05 12.20 -21.23
CA PRO A 126 -1.68 11.13 -20.46
C PRO A 126 -1.64 9.80 -21.20
N GLY A 127 -1.45 8.71 -20.46
CA GLY A 127 -1.36 7.37 -21.02
C GLY A 127 -0.78 6.35 -20.06
N ILE A 128 -0.87 5.08 -20.43
CA ILE A 128 -0.16 4.00 -19.74
C ILE A 128 1.07 3.65 -20.59
N TYR A 129 2.25 3.83 -20.02
CA TYR A 129 3.52 3.64 -20.69
C TYR A 129 4.22 2.39 -20.16
N SER A 130 4.66 1.51 -21.08
CA SER A 130 5.50 0.35 -20.73
C SER A 130 6.97 0.69 -20.90
N VAL A 131 7.64 1.02 -19.80
CA VAL A 131 9.08 1.29 -19.81
C VAL A 131 9.86 0.00 -19.89
N THR A 132 10.78 -0.07 -20.84
CA THR A 132 11.67 -1.21 -21.07
C THR A 132 13.11 -0.80 -20.75
N LEU A 133 13.79 -1.56 -19.88
CA LEU A 133 15.25 -1.54 -19.74
C LEU A 133 15.82 -2.79 -20.41
N LYS A 134 16.79 -2.62 -21.31
CA LYS A 134 17.70 -3.67 -21.77
C LYS A 134 19.09 -3.39 -21.21
N ALA A 135 19.63 -4.32 -20.44
CA ALA A 135 21.00 -4.24 -19.91
C ALA A 135 21.84 -5.33 -20.58
N MET A 136 23.05 -4.97 -21.01
CA MET A 136 23.96 -5.86 -21.72
C MET A 136 25.38 -5.76 -21.16
N ASN A 137 26.07 -6.90 -21.14
CA ASN A 137 27.49 -7.00 -20.85
C ASN A 137 28.20 -7.33 -22.16
N ASP A 138 28.88 -6.33 -22.73
CA ASP A 138 29.47 -6.43 -24.07
C ASP A 138 30.65 -7.41 -24.11
N GLN A 139 31.30 -7.67 -22.96
CA GLN A 139 32.41 -8.61 -22.86
C GLN A 139 31.95 -10.06 -22.93
N THR A 140 30.77 -10.35 -22.37
CA THR A 140 30.23 -11.73 -22.31
C THR A 140 29.09 -11.98 -23.30
N GLY A 141 28.56 -10.93 -23.94
CA GLY A 141 27.34 -10.99 -24.75
C GLY A 141 26.06 -11.21 -23.93
N GLY A 142 26.15 -11.16 -22.60
CA GLY A 142 25.00 -11.38 -21.72
C GLY A 142 24.00 -10.24 -21.84
N MET A 143 22.71 -10.55 -21.91
CA MET A 143 21.66 -9.54 -22.03
C MET A 143 20.43 -9.93 -21.21
N ALA A 144 19.78 -8.94 -20.60
CA ALA A 144 18.46 -9.09 -20.00
C ALA A 144 17.57 -7.89 -20.28
N THR A 145 16.26 -8.12 -20.15
CA THR A 145 15.23 -7.10 -20.37
C THR A 145 14.23 -7.13 -19.22
N LEU A 146 13.83 -5.95 -18.75
CA LEU A 146 12.76 -5.79 -17.76
C LEU A 146 11.80 -4.69 -18.22
N ASN A 147 10.50 -4.93 -18.00
CA ASN A 147 9.44 -3.98 -18.28
C ASN A 147 8.76 -3.54 -16.98
N LYS A 148 8.41 -2.25 -16.85
CA LYS A 148 7.54 -1.72 -15.81
C LYS A 148 6.54 -0.72 -16.40
N ALA A 149 5.32 -0.71 -15.87
CA ALA A 149 4.28 0.22 -16.29
C ALA A 149 4.35 1.53 -15.48
N ILE A 150 4.05 2.65 -16.15
CA ILE A 150 3.82 3.96 -15.55
C ILE A 150 2.47 4.47 -16.03
N THR A 151 1.65 5.00 -15.11
CA THR A 151 0.34 5.57 -15.43
C THR A 151 0.38 7.09 -15.33
N VAL A 152 0.21 7.77 -16.45
CA VAL A 152 0.21 9.22 -16.53
C VAL A 152 -1.20 9.72 -16.78
N THR A 153 -1.70 10.63 -15.97
CA THR A 153 -3.06 11.18 -16.11
C THR A 153 -3.03 12.60 -16.66
N SER A 154 -4.15 13.08 -17.20
CA SER A 154 -4.35 14.52 -17.35
C SER A 154 -4.32 15.16 -15.96
N GLY A 155 -3.93 16.44 -15.87
CA GLY A 155 -3.91 17.26 -14.65
C GLY A 155 -5.06 16.99 -13.68
N GLU A 156 -4.81 17.16 -12.37
CA GLU A 156 -5.69 16.89 -11.23
C GLU A 156 -6.84 15.91 -11.53
N ILE A 157 -6.66 14.64 -11.16
CA ILE A 157 -7.82 13.77 -10.95
C ILE A 157 -8.66 14.49 -9.89
N PRO A 158 -9.92 14.90 -10.17
CA PRO A 158 -10.77 15.43 -9.12
C PRO A 158 -10.78 14.38 -8.02
N SER A 159 -10.40 14.80 -6.80
CA SER A 159 -10.47 13.95 -5.61
C SER A 159 -11.78 13.16 -5.69
N PRO A 160 -11.75 11.81 -5.55
CA PRO A 160 -12.94 11.01 -5.74
C PRO A 160 -14.04 11.63 -4.88
N THR A 161 -15.03 12.24 -5.52
CA THR A 161 -16.22 12.68 -4.80
C THR A 161 -16.82 11.37 -4.32
N PRO A 162 -16.91 11.12 -3.00
CA PRO A 162 -17.39 9.84 -2.50
C PRO A 162 -18.73 9.58 -3.15
N THR A 163 -18.77 8.61 -4.06
CA THR A 163 -20.00 8.22 -4.71
C THR A 163 -20.79 7.49 -3.62
N PRO A 164 -22.00 7.94 -3.25
CA PRO A 164 -22.74 7.31 -2.17
C PRO A 164 -22.92 5.83 -2.49
N VAL A 165 -22.28 4.94 -1.74
CA VAL A 165 -22.52 3.51 -1.88
C VAL A 165 -23.94 3.25 -1.37
N PRO A 166 -24.85 2.65 -2.16
CA PRO A 166 -26.20 2.39 -1.69
C PRO A 166 -26.18 1.57 -0.39
N GLY A 167 -26.63 2.17 0.71
CA GLY A 167 -26.67 1.55 2.04
C GLY A 167 -25.55 1.98 3.00
N GLU A 168 -24.53 2.70 2.54
CA GLU A 168 -23.51 3.30 3.40
C GLU A 168 -24.05 4.57 4.06
N ILE A 169 -23.94 4.62 5.38
CA ILE A 169 -24.39 5.75 6.19
C ILE A 169 -23.28 6.80 6.30
N THR A 170 -23.62 8.08 6.21
CA THR A 170 -22.68 9.18 6.47
C THR A 170 -23.20 10.02 7.62
N ALA A 171 -22.41 10.15 8.69
CA ALA A 171 -22.76 10.97 9.84
C ALA A 171 -22.54 12.46 9.52
N SER A 172 -23.54 13.30 9.76
CA SER A 172 -23.43 14.75 9.63
C SER A 172 -24.40 15.45 10.56
N PHE A 173 -24.05 16.64 11.04
CA PHE A 173 -24.92 17.45 11.87
C PHE A 173 -24.56 18.93 11.82
N GLU A 174 -25.45 19.78 12.31
CA GLU A 174 -25.24 21.20 12.52
C GLU A 174 -25.84 21.65 13.86
N ALA A 175 -25.29 22.72 14.44
CA ALA A 175 -25.86 23.43 15.58
C ALA A 175 -26.41 24.79 15.14
N ASP A 176 -27.50 25.26 15.76
CA ASP A 176 -28.08 26.58 15.48
C ASP A 176 -27.11 27.74 15.73
N ARG A 177 -26.16 27.54 16.66
CA ARG A 177 -25.04 28.43 16.94
C ARG A 177 -23.87 27.65 17.52
N THR A 178 -22.66 28.20 17.38
CA THR A 178 -21.42 27.59 17.92
C THR A 178 -20.78 28.40 19.04
N VAL A 179 -21.33 29.57 19.38
CA VAL A 179 -20.81 30.44 20.43
C VAL A 179 -21.95 31.01 21.29
N GLY A 180 -21.75 31.12 22.60
CA GLY A 180 -22.67 31.82 23.51
C GLY A 180 -22.10 32.02 24.92
N SER A 181 -22.85 32.67 25.80
CA SER A 181 -22.45 32.89 27.20
C SER A 181 -23.14 31.91 28.15
N ALA A 182 -22.41 31.40 29.14
CA ALA A 182 -22.97 30.44 30.09
C ALA A 182 -24.08 31.08 30.97
N PRO A 183 -25.23 30.39 31.19
CA PRO A 183 -25.66 29.16 30.52
C PRO A 183 -26.22 29.44 29.11
N VAL A 184 -25.80 28.64 28.12
CA VAL A 184 -26.29 28.75 26.73
C VAL A 184 -27.00 27.47 26.29
N GLN A 185 -28.21 27.63 25.73
CA GLN A 185 -28.90 26.56 25.03
C GLN A 185 -28.50 26.52 23.55
N ILE A 186 -28.10 25.34 23.08
CA ILE A 186 -27.72 25.02 21.69
C ILE A 186 -28.67 23.95 21.16
N SER A 187 -29.15 24.12 19.94
CA SER A 187 -29.99 23.14 19.25
C SER A 187 -29.18 22.46 18.16
N TYR A 188 -29.27 21.13 18.07
CA TYR A 188 -28.58 20.32 17.07
C TYR A 188 -29.58 19.64 16.14
N ILE A 189 -29.26 19.66 14.85
CA ILE A 189 -30.00 18.95 13.80
C ILE A 189 -29.12 17.89 13.16
N ASP A 190 -29.66 16.68 13.05
CA ASP A 190 -29.06 15.58 12.28
C ASP A 190 -29.20 15.85 10.78
N LEU A 191 -28.08 15.74 10.07
CA LEU A 191 -27.98 15.86 8.62
C LEU A 191 -27.42 14.56 7.99
N SER A 192 -27.40 13.47 8.75
CA SER A 192 -26.85 12.20 8.32
C SER A 192 -27.61 11.62 7.14
N THR A 193 -26.90 11.01 6.20
CA THR A 193 -27.47 10.35 5.02
C THR A 193 -27.37 8.83 5.16
N GLY A 194 -28.11 8.07 4.33
CA GLY A 194 -28.09 6.60 4.36
C GLY A 194 -29.08 5.95 5.32
N ASN A 195 -30.20 6.64 5.62
CA ASN A 195 -31.31 6.16 6.45
C ASN A 195 -30.87 5.66 7.85
N PRO A 196 -30.29 6.53 8.70
CA PRO A 196 -30.01 6.22 10.10
C PRO A 196 -31.23 5.64 10.82
N THR A 197 -31.02 4.60 11.63
CA THR A 197 -32.04 4.02 12.52
C THR A 197 -31.74 4.25 14.00
N SER A 198 -30.55 4.73 14.36
CA SER A 198 -30.26 5.22 15.72
C SER A 198 -29.12 6.23 15.75
N TRP A 199 -29.14 7.08 16.78
CA TRP A 199 -28.20 8.18 17.01
C TRP A 199 -27.57 8.06 18.40
N LEU A 200 -26.32 8.47 18.54
CA LEU A 200 -25.64 8.66 19.81
C LEU A 200 -24.78 9.93 19.72
N TRP A 201 -25.18 10.94 20.49
CA TRP A 201 -24.48 12.19 20.67
C TRP A 201 -23.58 12.13 21.89
N ASP A 202 -22.36 12.61 21.77
CA ASP A 202 -21.48 13.02 22.86
C ASP A 202 -21.26 14.52 22.72
N LEU A 203 -21.70 15.28 23.73
CA LEU A 203 -21.73 16.74 23.69
C LEU A 203 -20.45 17.39 24.21
N GLY A 204 -19.46 16.58 24.60
CA GLY A 204 -18.13 17.02 25.04
C GLY A 204 -18.06 17.52 26.48
N ASP A 205 -19.19 17.59 27.18
CA ASP A 205 -19.29 18.02 28.59
C ASP A 205 -19.62 16.85 29.55
N GLY A 206 -19.54 15.61 29.05
CA GLY A 206 -19.90 14.39 29.75
C GLY A 206 -21.36 13.96 29.58
N ASN A 207 -22.21 14.77 28.93
CA ASN A 207 -23.57 14.38 28.60
C ASN A 207 -23.65 13.68 27.24
N VAL A 208 -24.57 12.73 27.14
CA VAL A 208 -24.89 11.99 25.91
C VAL A 208 -26.39 12.04 25.61
N SER A 209 -26.75 11.82 24.35
CA SER A 209 -28.17 11.75 23.92
C SER A 209 -28.37 10.74 22.80
N VAL A 210 -29.57 10.17 22.70
CA VAL A 210 -29.96 9.23 21.63
C VAL A 210 -31.04 9.78 20.70
N SER A 211 -31.46 11.02 20.90
CA SER A 211 -32.45 11.70 20.06
C SER A 211 -31.84 12.05 18.70
N GLN A 212 -32.63 11.96 17.63
CA GLN A 212 -32.17 12.38 16.29
C GLN A 212 -31.79 13.86 16.27
N ASN A 213 -32.69 14.72 16.74
CA ASN A 213 -32.45 16.16 16.96
C ASN A 213 -32.57 16.43 18.47
N LEU A 214 -31.78 17.37 18.99
CA LEU A 214 -31.80 17.67 20.43
C LEU A 214 -31.51 19.14 20.72
N THR A 215 -31.86 19.55 21.94
CA THR A 215 -31.38 20.80 22.54
C THR A 215 -30.59 20.49 23.79
N HIS A 216 -29.47 21.17 24.01
CA HIS A 216 -28.61 21.00 25.18
C HIS A 216 -28.23 22.34 25.78
N ILE A 217 -28.07 22.39 27.10
CA ILE A 217 -27.65 23.59 27.83
C ILE A 217 -26.24 23.39 28.37
N TYR A 218 -25.29 24.15 27.87
CA TYR A 218 -23.94 24.21 28.44
C TYR A 218 -23.91 25.21 29.59
N GLN A 219 -23.64 24.71 30.79
CA GLN A 219 -23.68 25.46 32.05
C GLN A 219 -22.37 26.18 32.39
N VAL A 220 -21.25 25.69 31.86
CA VAL A 220 -19.89 26.14 32.25
C VAL A 220 -19.20 26.74 31.03
N PRO A 221 -18.46 27.86 31.17
CA PRO A 221 -17.59 28.36 30.12
C PRO A 221 -16.53 27.31 29.73
N GLY A 222 -16.27 27.18 28.43
CA GLY A 222 -15.39 26.13 27.92
C GLY A 222 -15.46 25.97 26.41
N THR A 223 -14.67 25.04 25.89
CA THR A 223 -14.70 24.64 24.47
C THR A 223 -15.02 23.16 24.41
N TYR A 224 -16.06 22.79 23.66
CA TYR A 224 -16.61 21.43 23.66
C TYR A 224 -16.54 20.82 22.26
N SER A 225 -15.96 19.63 22.17
CA SER A 225 -16.01 18.79 20.97
C SER A 225 -17.31 18.01 20.96
N VAL A 226 -18.01 18.01 19.82
CA VAL A 226 -19.30 17.32 19.69
C VAL A 226 -19.15 16.18 18.70
N ARG A 227 -19.56 14.98 19.10
CA ARG A 227 -19.54 13.78 18.26
C ARG A 227 -20.96 13.25 18.06
N LEU A 228 -21.30 12.93 16.81
CA LEU A 228 -22.49 12.18 16.45
C LEU A 228 -22.07 10.83 15.87
N SER A 229 -22.60 9.76 16.42
CA SER A 229 -22.52 8.41 15.85
C SER A 229 -23.91 7.97 15.41
N VAL A 230 -24.02 7.48 14.17
CA VAL A 230 -25.26 6.96 13.59
C VAL A 230 -25.04 5.56 13.06
N GLN A 231 -26.09 4.74 13.05
CA GLN A 231 -26.06 3.43 12.40
C GLN A 231 -27.40 3.14 11.72
N ASN A 232 -27.35 2.29 10.70
CA ASN A 232 -28.51 1.61 10.14
C ASN A 232 -28.33 0.08 10.32
N SER A 233 -29.16 -0.73 9.65
CA SER A 233 -29.07 -2.20 9.74
C SER A 233 -27.82 -2.80 9.08
N LEU A 234 -27.04 -2.02 8.33
CA LEU A 234 -25.91 -2.49 7.52
C LEU A 234 -24.56 -1.90 7.96
N THR A 235 -24.53 -0.61 8.30
CA THR A 235 -23.30 0.16 8.53
C THR A 235 -23.48 1.16 9.67
N SER A 236 -22.36 1.67 10.19
CA SER A 236 -22.31 2.78 11.14
C SER A 236 -21.30 3.83 10.69
N ALA A 237 -21.53 5.09 11.07
CA ALA A 237 -20.63 6.19 10.83
C ALA A 237 -20.60 7.11 12.04
N SER A 238 -19.49 7.82 12.22
CA SER A 238 -19.40 8.88 13.22
C SER A 238 -18.64 10.08 12.70
N ILE A 239 -19.06 11.26 13.13
CA ILE A 239 -18.38 12.52 12.87
C ILE A 239 -18.14 13.22 14.19
N GLU A 240 -16.93 13.74 14.39
CA GLU A 240 -16.56 14.55 15.54
C GLU A 240 -16.12 15.92 15.05
N LYS A 241 -16.73 16.98 15.58
CA LYS A 241 -16.31 18.36 15.38
C LYS A 241 -15.55 18.80 16.63
N ILE A 242 -14.22 18.86 16.52
CA ILE A 242 -13.34 19.22 17.64
C ILE A 242 -13.53 20.70 17.99
N GLY A 243 -13.77 20.99 19.27
CA GLY A 243 -13.98 22.35 19.77
C GLY A 243 -15.12 23.10 19.09
N TYR A 244 -16.17 22.39 18.70
CA TYR A 244 -17.27 22.92 17.91
C TYR A 244 -18.07 24.00 18.63
N ILE A 245 -18.25 23.90 19.94
CA ILE A 245 -18.98 24.89 20.74
C ILE A 245 -18.01 25.64 21.65
N THR A 246 -18.10 26.97 21.66
CA THR A 246 -17.37 27.84 22.58
C THR A 246 -18.35 28.58 23.49
N VAL A 247 -18.26 28.32 24.79
CA VAL A 247 -19.07 28.98 25.82
C VAL A 247 -18.19 29.94 26.60
N LYS A 248 -18.63 31.19 26.71
CA LYS A 248 -17.93 32.29 27.39
C LYS A 248 -18.53 32.62 28.75
#